data_AF-A0A9W4I560-F1
#
_entry.id   AF-A0A9W4I560-F1
#
_cell.length_a   1.000
_cell.length_b   1.000
_cell.length_c   1.000
_cell.angle_alpha   90.00
_cell.angle_beta   90.00
_cell.angle_gamma   90.00
#
_symmetry.space_group_name_H-M   'P 1'
#
loop_
_entity.id
_entity.type
_entity.pdbx_description
1 polymer ?
#
loop_
_entity_poly.entity_id
_entity_poly.type
_entity_poly.pdbx_seq_one_letter_code
_entity_poly.pdbx_strand_id
1 'polypeptide(L)'
;MASHTTPEKREWESSGGWGARHINDTAPFTLWDDTNHRFRWPSTEEWTWIQGKFGSGNVDFNGWLMCFEIDSPSKLIQFTLGTLLVIFVRPGQRFFDPILESGYSNHRIPDPCPTLRWPKMTHPTNSQMEGVFEAIALLAYVRAAIFLLVWNIFELETGDGRSYKSLSFPGVVVGRTALYYHEDLPFLGLVRSLT
;
A
#
# COMPACT_ATOMS: atom_id res chain seq x y z
N MET A 1 -26.49 -15.91 27.73
CA MET A 1 -25.82 -14.60 27.82
C MET A 1 -25.42 -14.20 26.42
N ALA A 2 -26.07 -13.18 25.85
CA ALA A 2 -25.77 -12.71 24.51
C ALA A 2 -24.43 -11.96 24.54
N SER A 3 -23.47 -12.42 23.74
CA SER A 3 -22.22 -11.72 23.49
C SER A 3 -22.55 -10.46 22.71
N HIS A 4 -22.47 -9.29 23.35
CA HIS A 4 -22.48 -8.01 22.67
C HIS A 4 -21.15 -7.86 21.93
N THR A 5 -21.08 -8.36 20.69
CA THR A 5 -20.06 -7.94 19.74
C THR A 5 -20.36 -6.47 19.43
N THR A 6 -19.63 -5.56 20.07
CA THR A 6 -19.58 -4.16 19.66
C THR A 6 -19.25 -4.16 18.16
N PRO A 7 -20.07 -3.52 17.30
CA PRO A 7 -19.74 -3.46 15.89
C PRO A 7 -18.37 -2.80 15.76
N GLU A 8 -17.44 -3.49 15.08
CA GLU A 8 -16.13 -2.95 14.73
C GLU A 8 -16.36 -1.55 14.13
N LYS A 9 -15.75 -0.55 14.75
CA LYS A 9 -15.98 0.86 14.40
C LYS A 9 -15.60 1.00 12.92
N ARG A 10 -16.53 1.43 12.05
CA ARG A 10 -16.19 1.69 10.64
C ARG A 10 -15.09 2.75 10.58
N GLU A 11 -13.89 2.33 10.21
CA GLU A 11 -12.72 3.21 10.03
C GLU A 11 -12.81 4.01 8.72
N TRP A 12 -13.67 3.57 7.79
CA TRP A 12 -13.80 4.09 6.43
C TRP A 12 -15.24 4.53 6.13
N GLU A 13 -15.38 5.65 5.42
CA GLU A 13 -16.69 6.22 5.03
C GLU A 13 -17.31 5.50 3.82
N SER A 14 -16.50 4.88 2.96
CA SER A 14 -16.96 4.16 1.76
C SER A 14 -16.63 2.67 1.82
N SER A 15 -17.35 1.87 1.03
CA SER A 15 -17.29 0.40 1.02
C SER A 15 -16.06 -0.20 0.32
N GLY A 16 -14.97 0.56 0.15
CA GLY A 16 -13.70 0.10 -0.42
C GLY A 16 -13.31 0.74 -1.75
N GLY A 17 -12.16 0.31 -2.29
CA GLY A 17 -11.51 0.87 -3.47
C GLY A 17 -10.39 1.87 -3.12
N TRP A 18 -9.58 2.25 -4.11
CA TRP A 18 -8.39 3.09 -3.85
C TRP A 18 -8.71 4.54 -3.48
N GLY A 19 -9.88 5.06 -3.88
CA GLY A 19 -10.39 6.36 -3.44
C GLY A 19 -11.17 6.31 -2.12
N ALA A 20 -10.98 5.28 -1.29
CA ALA A 20 -11.66 5.19 0.00
C ALA A 20 -11.22 6.32 0.95
N ARG A 21 -12.19 6.82 1.72
CA ARG A 21 -11.97 7.93 2.66
C ARG A 21 -11.96 7.42 4.09
N HIS A 22 -10.91 7.74 4.84
CA HIS A 22 -10.87 7.46 6.27
C HIS A 22 -11.83 8.41 7.01
N ILE A 23 -12.47 7.96 8.09
CA ILE A 23 -13.46 8.76 8.84
C ILE A 23 -12.91 10.08 9.42
N ASN A 24 -11.59 10.17 9.60
CA ASN A 24 -10.93 11.39 10.09
C ASN A 24 -10.50 12.34 8.95
N ASP A 25 -10.72 11.98 7.69
CA ASP A 25 -10.38 12.80 6.51
C ASP A 25 -11.46 13.84 6.23
N THR A 26 -11.28 15.01 6.83
CA THR A 26 -12.24 16.12 6.73
C THR A 26 -12.02 17.03 5.52
N ALA A 27 -11.21 16.63 4.52
CA ALA A 27 -10.99 17.48 3.35
C ALA A 27 -12.31 17.68 2.57
N PRO A 28 -12.69 18.92 2.23
CA PRO A 28 -13.93 19.19 1.50
C PRO A 28 -13.86 18.84 0.01
N PHE A 29 -12.77 18.20 -0.43
CA PHE A 29 -12.47 17.82 -1.80
C PHE A 29 -11.94 16.39 -1.88
N THR A 30 -11.84 15.86 -3.09
CA THR A 30 -11.20 14.57 -3.39
C THR A 30 -10.02 14.74 -4.33
N LEU A 31 -8.91 14.08 -4.00
CA LEU A 31 -7.73 13.95 -4.84
C LEU A 31 -7.76 12.68 -5.68
N TRP A 32 -8.73 11.78 -5.45
CA TRP A 32 -9.00 10.66 -6.34
C TRP A 32 -9.73 11.13 -7.59
N ASP A 33 -9.10 10.92 -8.75
CA ASP A 33 -9.65 11.11 -10.08
C ASP A 33 -10.24 9.77 -10.54
N ASP A 34 -11.54 9.61 -10.35
CA ASP A 34 -12.25 8.36 -10.64
C ASP A 34 -12.26 8.02 -12.14
N THR A 35 -12.30 9.03 -13.00
CA THR A 35 -12.28 8.87 -14.45
C THR A 35 -10.97 8.27 -14.95
N ASN A 36 -9.84 8.75 -14.40
CA ASN A 36 -8.51 8.32 -14.82
C ASN A 36 -7.89 7.27 -13.88
N HIS A 37 -8.62 6.84 -12.85
CA HIS A 37 -8.18 5.94 -11.78
C HIS A 37 -6.79 6.28 -11.25
N ARG A 38 -6.62 7.52 -10.77
CA ARG A 38 -5.34 7.99 -10.22
C ARG A 38 -5.53 9.05 -9.15
N PHE A 39 -4.51 9.26 -8.32
CA PHE A 39 -4.44 10.46 -7.50
C PHE A 39 -3.82 11.61 -8.27
N ARG A 40 -4.32 12.82 -8.01
CA ARG A 40 -3.78 14.07 -8.56
C ARG A 40 -3.17 14.93 -7.47
N TRP A 41 -2.29 15.83 -7.88
CA TRP A 41 -1.84 16.92 -7.03
C TRP A 41 -3.03 17.86 -6.70
N PRO A 42 -3.10 18.44 -5.49
CA PRO A 42 -4.11 19.42 -5.12
C PRO A 42 -4.10 20.65 -6.06
N SER A 43 -5.26 21.27 -6.30
CA SER A 43 -5.32 22.58 -6.95
C SER A 43 -4.72 23.66 -6.05
N THR A 44 -4.56 24.88 -6.57
CA THR A 44 -4.06 26.02 -5.76
C THR A 44 -4.94 26.30 -4.54
N GLU A 45 -6.27 26.24 -4.70
CA GLU A 45 -7.24 26.49 -3.64
C GLU A 45 -7.23 25.37 -2.60
N GLU A 46 -7.19 24.11 -3.07
CA GLU A 46 -7.10 22.93 -2.20
C GLU A 46 -5.77 22.92 -1.44
N TRP A 47 -4.67 23.30 -2.10
CA TRP A 47 -3.37 23.44 -1.47
C TRP A 47 -3.36 24.53 -0.39
N THR A 48 -3.98 25.67 -0.66
CA THR A 48 -4.14 26.74 0.34
C THR A 48 -4.91 26.24 1.56
N TRP A 49 -5.96 25.45 1.36
CA TRP A 49 -6.69 24.81 2.46
C TRP A 49 -5.81 23.83 3.25
N ILE A 50 -5.04 22.98 2.56
CA ILE A 50 -4.12 22.01 3.17
C ILE A 50 -3.09 22.73 4.02
N GLN A 51 -2.45 23.79 3.49
CA GLN A 51 -1.47 24.57 4.22
C GLN A 51 -2.09 25.29 5.43
N GLY A 52 -3.31 25.80 5.30
CA GLY A 52 -4.04 26.39 6.43
C GLY A 52 -4.31 25.39 7.55
N LYS A 53 -4.46 24.10 7.23
CA LYS A 53 -4.75 23.04 8.20
C LYS A 53 -3.50 22.41 8.82
N PHE A 54 -2.47 22.14 8.02
CA PHE A 54 -1.29 21.37 8.44
C PHE A 54 -0.01 22.20 8.53
N GLY A 55 -0.04 23.46 8.07
CA GLY A 55 1.14 24.32 7.98
C GLY A 55 1.83 24.24 6.62
N SER A 56 2.92 24.99 6.48
CA SER A 56 3.65 25.17 5.22
C SER A 56 4.93 24.33 5.13
N GLY A 57 4.96 23.14 5.74
CA GLY A 57 6.11 22.24 5.69
C GLY A 57 6.33 21.65 4.29
N ASN A 58 7.46 20.95 4.11
CA ASN A 58 7.76 20.28 2.86
C ASN A 58 6.81 19.11 2.62
N VAL A 59 6.55 18.84 1.35
CA VAL A 59 5.63 17.80 0.93
C VAL A 59 6.20 17.02 -0.23
N ASP A 60 6.25 15.71 -0.06
CA ASP A 60 6.63 14.76 -1.09
C ASP A 60 5.41 13.98 -1.58
N PHE A 61 5.36 13.69 -2.88
CA PHE A 61 4.26 12.92 -3.48
C PHE A 61 4.81 12.00 -4.56
N ASN A 62 4.44 10.72 -4.49
CA ASN A 62 4.91 9.68 -5.42
C ASN A 62 3.79 9.12 -6.31
N GLY A 63 2.62 9.77 -6.35
CA GLY A 63 1.48 9.35 -7.18
C GLY A 63 0.40 8.53 -6.44
N TRP A 64 0.69 8.04 -5.23
CA TRP A 64 -0.25 7.23 -4.44
C TRP A 64 -0.14 7.43 -2.92
N LEU A 65 0.93 8.09 -2.46
CA LEU A 65 1.17 8.51 -1.10
C LEU A 65 1.69 9.95 -1.11
N MET A 66 1.28 10.73 -0.11
CA MET A 66 1.83 12.06 0.16
C MET A 66 2.40 12.12 1.58
N CYS A 67 3.66 12.57 1.69
CA CYS A 67 4.34 12.75 2.97
C CYS A 67 4.41 14.23 3.31
N PHE A 68 3.91 14.61 4.48
CA PHE A 68 3.88 15.99 4.97
C PHE A 68 4.81 16.17 6.15
N GLU A 69 5.71 17.15 6.07
CA GLU A 69 6.43 17.63 7.23
C GLU A 69 5.55 18.58 8.06
N ILE A 70 5.34 18.27 9.34
CA ILE A 70 4.61 19.13 10.28
C ILE A 70 5.33 19.19 11.62
N ASP A 71 5.31 20.36 12.27
CA ASP A 71 6.06 20.62 13.50
C ASP A 71 5.62 19.74 14.69
N SER A 72 4.35 19.32 14.68
CA SER A 72 3.76 18.51 15.75
C SER A 72 2.83 17.47 15.15
N PRO A 73 3.37 16.33 14.65
CA PRO A 73 2.53 15.24 14.18
C PRO A 73 1.69 14.75 15.35
N SER A 74 0.39 15.06 15.31
CA SER A 74 -0.54 14.59 16.32
C SER A 74 -0.66 13.07 16.21
N LYS A 75 -0.90 12.39 17.34
CA LYS A 75 -1.13 10.93 17.37
C LYS A 75 -2.41 10.50 16.62
N LEU A 76 -3.27 11.44 16.21
CA LEU A 76 -4.44 11.14 15.40
C LEU A 76 -3.98 10.99 13.95
N ILE A 77 -3.60 9.76 13.62
CA ILE A 77 -3.21 9.32 12.28
C ILE A 77 -4.41 9.57 11.35
N GLN A 78 -4.39 10.67 10.62
CA GLN A 78 -5.21 10.79 9.43
C GLN A 78 -4.56 9.90 8.39
N PHE A 79 -5.18 8.75 8.13
CA PHE A 79 -4.68 7.82 7.12
C PHE A 79 -4.89 8.36 5.70
N THR A 80 -5.87 9.26 5.49
CA THR A 80 -6.10 9.91 4.19
C THR A 80 -6.34 11.42 4.28
N LEU A 81 -6.05 12.12 3.18
CA LEU A 81 -6.35 13.52 2.90
C LEU A 81 -7.02 13.62 1.53
N GLY A 82 -8.30 13.97 1.49
CA GLY A 82 -9.07 13.95 0.26
C GLY A 82 -8.97 12.59 -0.45
N THR A 83 -9.06 11.49 0.30
CA THR A 83 -8.89 10.07 -0.13
C THR A 83 -7.45 9.62 -0.44
N LEU A 84 -6.48 10.53 -0.56
CA LEU A 84 -5.09 10.18 -0.79
C LEU A 84 -4.44 9.72 0.51
N LEU A 85 -3.70 8.61 0.50
CA LEU A 85 -2.93 8.17 1.66
C LEU A 85 -1.92 9.24 2.08
N VAL A 86 -1.87 9.58 3.36
CA VAL A 86 -0.93 10.56 3.88
C VAL A 86 -0.14 10.05 5.07
N ILE A 87 1.12 10.48 5.17
CA ILE A 87 1.98 10.25 6.32
C ILE A 87 2.51 11.60 6.78
N PHE A 88 2.47 11.82 8.10
CA PHE A 88 2.98 13.04 8.72
C PHE A 88 4.29 12.74 9.45
N VAL A 89 5.31 13.51 9.15
CA VAL A 89 6.65 13.40 9.75
C VAL A 89 7.09 14.75 10.32
N ARG A 90 8.14 14.75 11.14
CA ARG A 90 8.75 16.01 11.60
C ARG A 90 9.62 16.63 10.50
N PRO A 91 9.83 17.96 10.49
CA PRO A 91 10.75 18.59 9.56
C PRO A 91 12.15 17.97 9.59
N GLY A 92 12.68 17.63 8.41
CA GLY A 92 14.00 17.01 8.24
C GLY A 92 14.06 15.52 8.62
N GLN A 93 12.94 14.91 9.04
CA GLN A 93 12.87 13.47 9.24
C GLN A 93 12.82 12.77 7.88
N ARG A 94 13.77 11.88 7.62
CA ARG A 94 13.72 11.05 6.41
C ARG A 94 12.54 10.10 6.49
N PHE A 95 11.67 10.19 5.48
CA PHE A 95 10.63 9.23 5.23
C PHE A 95 11.16 8.19 4.22
N PHE A 96 10.93 6.92 4.53
CA PHE A 96 11.09 5.84 3.57
C PHE A 96 9.70 5.27 3.33
N ASP A 97 9.34 5.07 2.07
CA ASP A 97 8.15 4.27 1.74
C ASP A 97 8.22 2.98 2.60
N PRO A 98 7.10 2.52 3.19
CA PRO A 98 7.07 1.32 4.03
C PRO A 98 7.21 0.05 3.19
N ILE A 99 8.28 -0.02 2.41
CA ILE A 99 8.67 -1.13 1.56
C ILE A 99 9.38 -2.13 2.45
N LEU A 100 8.96 -3.38 2.35
CA LEU A 100 9.68 -4.50 2.93
C LEU A 100 11.06 -4.63 2.27
N GLU A 101 12.13 -4.35 3.02
CA GLU A 101 13.50 -4.74 2.63
C GLU A 101 13.70 -6.24 2.86
N SER A 102 13.07 -7.06 2.02
CA SER A 102 13.22 -8.50 2.08
C SER A 102 14.49 -9.03 1.39
N GLY A 103 15.07 -8.24 0.49
CA GLY A 103 16.31 -8.58 -0.22
C GLY A 103 16.22 -9.75 -1.21
N TYR A 104 15.05 -10.37 -1.40
CA TYR A 104 14.89 -11.50 -2.33
C TYR A 104 14.61 -11.08 -3.78
N SER A 105 14.10 -9.87 -4.00
CA SER A 105 13.67 -9.35 -5.30
C SER A 105 14.84 -8.99 -6.22
N ASN A 106 14.83 -9.46 -7.46
CA ASN A 106 15.88 -9.23 -8.45
C ASN A 106 15.30 -8.75 -9.79
N HIS A 107 15.62 -7.52 -10.18
CA HIS A 107 15.14 -6.90 -11.43
C HIS A 107 15.64 -7.60 -12.71
N ARG A 108 16.64 -8.49 -12.61
CA ARG A 108 17.19 -9.22 -13.77
C ARG A 108 16.46 -10.52 -14.06
N ILE A 109 15.68 -11.02 -13.09
CA ILE A 109 14.87 -12.21 -13.31
C ILE A 109 13.60 -11.77 -14.07
N PRO A 110 13.29 -12.38 -15.23
CA PRO A 110 12.13 -12.01 -16.03
C PRO A 110 10.82 -12.08 -15.25
N ASP A 111 9.87 -11.21 -15.63
CA ASP A 111 8.50 -11.27 -15.15
C ASP A 111 7.90 -12.64 -15.53
N PRO A 112 7.43 -13.45 -14.57
CA PRO A 112 6.85 -14.76 -14.86
C PRO A 112 5.46 -14.67 -15.49
N CYS A 113 4.82 -13.49 -15.47
CA CYS A 113 3.48 -13.24 -16.01
C CYS A 113 3.46 -12.05 -16.99
N PRO A 114 4.30 -12.02 -18.05
CA PRO A 114 4.52 -10.81 -18.84
C PRO A 114 3.30 -10.38 -19.66
N THR A 115 2.41 -11.34 -19.95
CA THR A 115 1.17 -11.14 -20.71
C THR A 115 -0.03 -10.79 -19.83
N LEU A 116 0.05 -11.09 -18.53
CA LEU A 116 -1.03 -10.81 -17.60
C LEU A 116 -0.93 -9.36 -17.14
N ARG A 117 -1.98 -8.58 -17.42
CA ARG A 117 -2.04 -7.15 -17.08
C ARG A 117 -3.43 -6.76 -16.62
N TRP A 118 -3.47 -5.81 -15.70
CA TRP A 118 -4.67 -5.07 -15.35
C TRP A 118 -4.33 -3.59 -15.22
N PRO A 119 -5.33 -2.69 -15.31
CA PRO A 119 -5.10 -1.26 -15.16
C PRO A 119 -4.35 -0.90 -13.86
N LYS A 120 -3.67 0.24 -13.88
CA LYS A 120 -3.12 0.81 -12.64
C LYS A 120 -4.27 1.15 -11.71
N MET A 121 -4.02 1.09 -10.39
CA MET A 121 -5.03 1.44 -9.39
C MET A 121 -6.35 0.68 -9.57
N THR A 122 -6.27 -0.61 -9.92
CA THR A 122 -7.39 -1.53 -9.88
C THR A 122 -6.97 -2.82 -9.17
N HIS A 123 -7.92 -3.45 -8.50
CA HIS A 123 -7.69 -4.77 -7.93
C HIS A 123 -7.72 -5.82 -9.06
N PRO A 124 -6.87 -6.86 -8.97
CA PRO A 124 -6.93 -7.97 -9.92
C PRO A 124 -8.25 -8.74 -9.77
N THR A 125 -8.72 -9.36 -10.85
CA THR A 125 -9.81 -10.33 -10.81
C THR A 125 -9.33 -11.67 -10.24
N ASN A 126 -10.25 -12.56 -9.82
CA ASN A 126 -9.88 -13.88 -9.33
C ASN A 126 -9.04 -14.67 -10.33
N SER A 127 -9.40 -14.66 -11.61
CA SER A 127 -8.63 -15.33 -12.68
C SER A 127 -7.23 -14.72 -12.86
N GLN A 128 -7.08 -13.41 -12.68
CA GLN A 128 -5.76 -12.77 -12.70
C GLN A 128 -4.94 -13.17 -11.47
N MET A 129 -5.55 -13.20 -10.28
CA MET A 129 -4.87 -13.66 -9.07
C MET A 129 -4.40 -15.10 -9.22
N GLU A 130 -5.27 -16.01 -9.69
CA GLU A 130 -4.96 -17.40 -9.97
C GLU A 130 -3.75 -17.54 -10.90
N GLY A 131 -3.74 -16.82 -12.04
CA GLY A 131 -2.61 -16.86 -12.98
C GLY A 131 -1.29 -16.37 -12.39
N VAL A 132 -1.33 -15.37 -11.49
CA VAL A 132 -0.13 -14.95 -10.74
C VAL A 132 0.30 -16.04 -9.75
N PHE A 133 -0.63 -16.59 -8.98
CA PHE A 133 -0.32 -17.63 -8.00
C PHE A 133 0.28 -18.87 -8.65
N GLU A 134 -0.28 -19.34 -9.77
CA GLU A 134 0.25 -20.47 -10.54
C GLU A 134 1.70 -20.22 -10.98
N ALA A 135 1.98 -19.04 -11.50
CA ALA A 135 3.32 -18.70 -11.99
C ALA A 135 4.35 -18.59 -10.86
N ILE A 136 3.97 -18.02 -9.71
CA ILE A 136 4.86 -17.88 -8.56
C ILE A 136 5.03 -19.20 -7.80
N ALA A 137 4.01 -20.07 -7.78
CA ALA A 137 4.08 -21.40 -7.16
C ALA A 137 5.16 -22.30 -7.80
N LEU A 138 5.56 -22.03 -9.04
CA LEU A 138 6.69 -22.69 -9.70
C LEU A 138 8.05 -22.29 -9.12
N LEU A 139 8.13 -21.16 -8.41
CA LEU A 139 9.36 -20.56 -7.89
C LEU A 139 9.47 -20.74 -6.37
N ALA A 140 8.36 -20.61 -5.65
CA ALA A 140 8.33 -20.64 -4.19
C ALA A 140 7.02 -21.21 -3.66
N TYR A 141 7.02 -21.68 -2.42
CA TYR A 141 5.77 -21.91 -1.69
C TYR A 141 5.29 -20.58 -1.14
N VAL A 142 4.12 -20.16 -1.62
CA VAL A 142 3.49 -18.90 -1.25
C VAL A 142 2.22 -19.20 -0.47
N ARG A 143 2.14 -18.70 0.76
CA ARG A 143 0.97 -18.86 1.63
C ARG A 143 -0.11 -17.80 1.35
N ALA A 144 0.30 -16.62 0.91
CA ALA A 144 -0.59 -15.52 0.58
C ALA A 144 0.05 -14.56 -0.43
N ALA A 145 -0.79 -13.86 -1.20
CA ALA A 145 -0.36 -12.73 -2.01
C ALA A 145 -1.26 -11.53 -1.72
N ILE A 146 -0.64 -10.36 -1.57
CA ILE A 146 -1.31 -9.10 -1.30
C ILE A 146 -1.02 -8.16 -2.48
N PHE A 147 -2.09 -7.74 -3.15
CA PHE A 147 -2.02 -6.90 -4.33
C PHE A 147 -2.32 -5.45 -3.93
N LEU A 148 -1.26 -4.64 -3.84
CA LEU A 148 -1.32 -3.22 -3.54
C LEU A 148 -1.25 -2.37 -4.82
N LEU A 149 -1.43 -1.07 -4.64
CA LEU A 149 -1.48 -0.03 -5.68
C LEU A 149 -0.40 -0.19 -6.75
N VAL A 150 0.85 -0.41 -6.32
CA VAL A 150 2.04 -0.54 -7.17
C VAL A 150 2.89 -1.76 -6.84
N TRP A 151 2.56 -2.49 -5.76
CA TRP A 151 3.33 -3.62 -5.26
C TRP A 151 2.52 -4.89 -5.23
N ASN A 152 3.18 -6.01 -5.49
CA ASN A 152 2.72 -7.35 -5.12
C ASN A 152 3.58 -7.82 -3.96
N ILE A 153 2.97 -8.20 -2.85
CA ILE A 153 3.68 -8.81 -1.71
C ILE A 153 3.32 -10.28 -1.68
N PHE A 154 4.32 -11.13 -1.88
CA PHE A 154 4.19 -12.58 -1.76
C PHE A 154 4.68 -13.02 -0.39
N GLU A 155 3.79 -13.56 0.43
CA GLU A 155 4.18 -14.19 1.68
C GLU A 155 4.64 -15.61 1.41
N LEU A 156 5.91 -15.88 1.68
CA LEU A 156 6.53 -17.19 1.54
C LEU A 156 6.17 -18.06 2.75
N GLU A 157 6.01 -19.35 2.52
CA GLU A 157 5.86 -20.33 3.60
C GLU A 157 7.14 -20.37 4.44
N THR A 158 6.98 -20.30 5.77
CA THR A 158 8.07 -20.55 6.71
C THR A 158 7.98 -21.98 7.24
N GLY A 159 9.12 -22.63 7.48
CA GLY A 159 9.13 -24.01 7.97
C GLY A 159 8.90 -25.09 6.91
N ASP A 160 8.89 -24.74 5.62
CA ASP A 160 8.87 -25.68 4.48
C ASP A 160 10.22 -26.39 4.23
N GLY A 161 11.23 -26.08 5.05
CA GLY A 161 12.60 -26.57 4.93
C GLY A 161 13.40 -25.94 3.79
N ARG A 162 12.86 -24.91 3.11
CA ARG A 162 13.53 -24.20 2.02
C ARG A 162 14.24 -22.96 2.55
N SER A 163 15.40 -22.68 1.98
CA SER A 163 16.13 -21.44 2.20
C SER A 163 16.23 -20.67 0.88
N TYR A 164 15.63 -19.49 0.83
CA TYR A 164 15.70 -18.62 -0.34
C TYR A 164 16.95 -17.73 -0.26
N LYS A 165 17.66 -17.57 -1.39
CA LYS A 165 18.85 -16.71 -1.46
C LYS A 165 18.43 -15.27 -1.74
N SER A 166 19.22 -14.31 -1.28
CA SER A 166 19.04 -12.92 -1.72
C SER A 166 19.07 -12.84 -3.26
N LEU A 167 18.21 -11.97 -3.81
CA LEU A 167 18.04 -11.76 -5.25
C LEU A 167 17.65 -13.02 -6.06
N SER A 168 16.97 -14.00 -5.44
CA SER A 168 16.55 -15.23 -6.10
C SER A 168 15.20 -15.17 -6.81
N PHE A 169 14.41 -14.11 -6.62
CA PHE A 169 13.06 -14.02 -7.17
C PHE A 169 12.84 -12.83 -8.12
N PRO A 170 11.86 -12.90 -9.03
CA PRO A 170 11.49 -11.79 -9.90
C PRO A 170 11.27 -10.49 -9.12
N GLY A 171 12.00 -9.43 -9.47
CA GLY A 171 11.73 -8.10 -8.90
C GLY A 171 10.48 -7.43 -9.48
N VAL A 172 9.96 -7.98 -10.56
CA VAL A 172 8.74 -7.54 -11.24
C VAL A 172 7.87 -8.76 -11.51
N VAL A 173 6.59 -8.65 -11.16
CA VAL A 173 5.55 -9.62 -11.51
C VAL A 173 4.37 -8.82 -12.03
N VAL A 174 3.79 -9.21 -13.18
CA VAL A 174 2.67 -8.52 -13.86
C VAL A 174 2.93 -7.03 -14.12
N GLY A 175 4.18 -6.66 -14.38
CA GLY A 175 4.59 -5.27 -14.57
C GLY A 175 4.53 -4.39 -13.30
N ARG A 176 4.44 -5.00 -12.12
CA ARG A 176 4.44 -4.33 -10.80
C ARG A 176 5.63 -4.81 -9.98
N THR A 177 6.11 -3.98 -9.05
CA THR A 177 7.19 -4.38 -8.15
C THR A 177 6.75 -5.55 -7.31
N ALA A 178 7.57 -6.59 -7.23
CA ALA A 178 7.32 -7.75 -6.39
C ALA A 178 8.23 -7.72 -5.17
N LEU A 179 7.63 -7.93 -4.00
CA LEU A 179 8.28 -8.03 -2.70
C LEU A 179 7.95 -9.39 -2.10
N TYR A 180 8.88 -9.97 -1.33
CA TYR A 180 8.74 -11.31 -0.79
C TYR A 180 8.88 -11.27 0.71
N TYR A 181 7.80 -11.52 1.44
CA TYR A 181 7.82 -11.51 2.89
C TYR A 181 8.02 -12.93 3.40
N HIS A 182 9.03 -13.16 4.24
CA HIS A 182 9.42 -14.50 4.67
C HIS A 182 9.67 -14.51 6.18
N GLU A 183 8.59 -14.39 6.94
CA GLU A 183 8.58 -14.35 8.41
C GLU A 183 7.38 -15.15 8.93
N ASP A 184 7.49 -15.67 10.16
CA ASP A 184 6.47 -16.51 10.78
C ASP A 184 5.16 -15.75 11.02
N LEU A 185 5.25 -14.48 11.42
CA LEU A 185 4.09 -13.61 11.57
C LEU A 185 3.53 -13.26 10.18
N PRO A 186 2.21 -13.27 9.93
CA PRO A 186 1.64 -12.77 8.67
C PRO A 186 1.90 -11.28 8.45
N PHE A 187 2.05 -10.85 7.18
CA PHE A 187 2.44 -9.46 6.88
C PHE A 187 1.43 -8.44 7.43
N LEU A 188 0.13 -8.68 7.24
CA LEU A 188 -0.91 -7.80 7.78
C LEU A 188 -0.94 -7.81 9.32
N GLY A 189 -0.53 -8.91 9.96
CA GLY A 189 -0.35 -8.98 11.42
C GLY A 189 0.80 -8.09 11.89
N LEU A 190 1.92 -8.10 11.15
CA LEU A 190 3.05 -7.20 11.40
C LEU A 190 2.65 -5.73 11.24
N VAL A 191 2.03 -5.37 10.11
CA VAL A 191 1.64 -3.97 9.82
C VAL A 191 0.71 -3.43 10.91
N ARG A 192 -0.26 -4.22 11.38
CA ARG A 192 -1.17 -3.84 12.46
C ARG A 192 -0.49 -3.66 13.82
N SER A 193 0.64 -4.32 14.07
CA SER A 193 1.40 -4.17 15.31
C SER A 193 2.28 -2.91 15.34
N LEU A 194 2.53 -2.31 14.17
CA LEU A 194 3.34 -1.10 13.99
C LEU A 194 2.51 0.20 14.06
N THR A 195 1.18 0.08 14.06
CA THR A 195 0.21 1.19 14.18
C THR A 195 -0.47 1.18 15.54
#